data_AF-A0A8B7PHJ8-F1
#
_entry.id   AF-A0A8B7PHJ8-F1
#
_cell.length_a   1.000
_cell.length_b   1.000
_cell.length_c   1.000
_cell.angle_alpha   90.00
_cell.angle_beta   90.00
_cell.angle_gamma   90.00
#
_symmetry.space_group_name_H-M   'P 1'
#
loop_
_entity.id
_entity.type
_entity.pdbx_description
1 polymer ?
#
loop_
_entity_poly.entity_id
_entity_poly.type
_entity_poly.pdbx_seq_one_letter_code
_entity_poly.pdbx_strand_id
1 'polypeptide(L)'
;MHEYPAFKKLLELIEYLFLPPDQCANIQLFPESVSRPEATELLDQQRTVVAFAIISTAMIVLGLVFSLYTFKFTRYMFKRLAACCHLVASGCTLTVIEVTSSVVSIEAKHFPTRHPRGTEWHYGFSYIIAWFSFILLVIATITFAVCSRKRKKNKAPDEEFALQEEPVIIGR
;
A
#
# COMPACT_ATOMS: atom_id res chain seq x y z
N MET A 1 16.75 3.75 31.23
CA MET A 1 15.70 3.66 30.19
C MET A 1 14.87 4.93 30.27
N HIS A 2 15.16 5.92 29.43
CA HIS A 2 14.38 7.16 29.37
C HIS A 2 13.13 6.89 28.52
N GLU A 3 11.98 6.75 29.18
CA GLU A 3 10.68 6.77 28.51
C GLU A 3 10.47 8.15 27.88
N TYR A 4 10.38 8.21 26.55
CA TYR A 4 10.10 9.44 25.83
C TYR A 4 8.62 9.82 26.02
N PRO A 5 8.30 10.95 26.68
CA PRO A 5 6.91 11.35 26.94
C PRO A 5 6.11 11.62 25.66
N ALA A 6 6.79 11.89 24.55
CA ALA A 6 6.19 12.04 23.22
C ALA A 6 5.59 10.75 22.68
N PHE A 7 6.19 9.59 22.96
CA PHE A 7 5.70 8.29 22.48
C PHE A 7 4.41 7.87 23.21
N LYS A 8 4.30 8.22 24.50
CA LYS A 8 3.10 7.96 25.30
C LYS A 8 1.91 8.83 24.87
N LYS A 9 2.15 10.12 24.58
CA LYS A 9 1.15 11.00 23.95
C LYS A 9 0.75 10.56 22.55
N LEU A 10 1.69 10.01 21.78
CA LEU A 10 1.39 9.44 20.46
C LEU A 10 0.51 8.19 20.59
N LEU A 11 0.77 7.32 21.56
CA LEU A 11 -0.06 6.16 21.88
C LEU A 11 -1.47 6.55 22.35
N GLU A 12 -1.61 7.55 23.23
CA GLU A 12 -2.92 8.04 23.67
C GLU A 12 -3.69 8.74 22.55
N LEU A 13 -3.01 9.46 21.65
CA LEU A 13 -3.63 10.02 20.44
C LEU A 13 -4.09 8.92 19.47
N ILE A 14 -3.32 7.82 19.34
CA ILE A 14 -3.70 6.65 18.53
C ILE A 14 -4.94 5.98 19.14
N GLU A 15 -5.04 5.91 20.47
CA GLU A 15 -6.15 5.27 21.19
C GLU A 15 -7.46 6.09 21.09
N TYR A 16 -7.39 7.42 21.16
CA TYR A 16 -8.53 8.31 20.87
C TYR A 16 -8.97 8.31 19.40
N LEU A 17 -8.05 8.02 18.48
CA LEU A 17 -8.33 7.90 17.04
C LEU A 17 -9.06 6.60 16.67
N PHE A 18 -9.00 5.59 17.54
CA PHE A 18 -9.56 4.27 17.32
C PHE A 18 -10.94 4.08 17.97
N LEU A 19 -11.55 5.15 18.51
CA LEU A 19 -12.89 5.08 19.07
C LEU A 19 -13.89 4.70 17.96
N PRO A 20 -14.55 3.53 18.05
CA PRO A 20 -15.50 3.13 17.02
C PRO A 20 -16.72 4.04 17.08
N PRO A 21 -17.25 4.51 15.94
CA PRO A 21 -18.58 5.11 15.94
C PRO A 21 -19.60 4.05 16.36
N ASP A 22 -20.48 4.43 17.27
CA ASP A 22 -21.45 3.59 17.98
C ASP A 22 -22.47 2.91 17.03
N GLN A 23 -22.40 3.16 15.72
CA GLN A 23 -23.24 2.58 14.68
C GLN A 23 -22.42 2.21 13.43
N CYS A 24 -21.99 0.96 13.33
CA CYS A 24 -21.42 0.40 12.12
C CYS A 24 -22.55 0.01 11.15
N ALA A 25 -22.80 0.81 10.11
CA ALA A 25 -23.67 0.43 9.01
C ALA A 25 -22.83 -0.19 7.88
N ASN A 26 -23.09 -1.45 7.55
CA ASN A 26 -22.45 -2.09 6.40
C ASN A 26 -22.93 -1.42 5.11
N ILE A 27 -21.99 -0.93 4.30
CA ILE A 27 -22.28 -0.47 2.95
C ILE A 27 -22.52 -1.71 2.08
N GLN A 28 -23.73 -1.85 1.55
CA GLN A 28 -24.03 -2.89 0.58
C GLN A 28 -23.40 -2.53 -0.77
N LEU A 29 -22.28 -3.18 -1.12
CA LEU A 29 -21.59 -2.96 -2.40
C LEU A 29 -22.41 -3.45 -3.61
N PHE A 30 -23.32 -4.41 -3.41
CA PHE A 30 -24.15 -5.02 -4.45
C PHE A 30 -25.63 -4.96 -4.04
N PRO A 31 -26.26 -3.77 -4.07
CA PRO A 31 -27.68 -3.64 -3.80
C PRO A 31 -28.52 -4.19 -4.97
N GLU A 32 -29.70 -4.74 -4.65
CA GLU A 32 -30.63 -5.33 -5.63
C GLU A 32 -31.23 -4.30 -6.60
N SER A 33 -31.41 -3.04 -6.15
CA SER A 33 -31.85 -1.94 -7.01
C SER A 33 -31.22 -0.62 -6.60
N VAL A 34 -30.60 0.08 -7.56
CA VAL A 34 -30.09 1.46 -7.38
C VAL A 34 -30.93 2.39 -8.25
N SER A 35 -31.61 3.35 -7.62
CA SER A 35 -32.54 4.25 -8.33
C SER A 35 -31.90 5.55 -8.83
N ARG A 36 -30.67 5.88 -8.40
CA ARG A 36 -29.99 7.14 -8.74
C ARG A 36 -28.67 6.89 -9.48
N PRO A 37 -28.38 7.57 -10.60
CA PRO A 37 -27.14 7.39 -11.37
C PRO A 37 -25.88 7.81 -10.56
N GLU A 38 -25.99 8.83 -9.71
CA GLU A 38 -24.90 9.27 -8.84
C GLU A 38 -24.53 8.19 -7.79
N ALA A 39 -25.52 7.42 -7.34
CA ALA A 39 -25.29 6.32 -6.42
C ALA A 39 -24.62 5.11 -7.12
N THR A 40 -24.88 4.88 -8.41
CA THR A 40 -24.17 3.85 -9.16
C THR A 40 -22.71 4.21 -9.38
N GLU A 41 -22.40 5.47 -9.72
CA GLU A 41 -21.01 5.93 -9.88
C GLU A 41 -20.20 5.79 -8.59
N LEU A 42 -20.79 6.20 -7.46
CA LEU A 42 -20.20 6.04 -6.14
C LEU A 42 -19.90 4.57 -5.79
N LEU A 43 -20.86 3.68 -6.06
CA LEU A 43 -20.70 2.24 -5.80
C LEU A 43 -19.60 1.61 -6.68
N ASP A 44 -19.52 2.01 -7.95
CA ASP A 44 -18.48 1.49 -8.86
C ASP A 44 -17.08 1.95 -8.46
N GLN A 45 -16.93 3.18 -7.98
CA GLN A 45 -15.68 3.66 -7.40
C GLN A 45 -15.33 2.90 -6.11
N GLN A 46 -16.29 2.65 -5.22
CA GLN A 46 -16.08 1.87 -3.99
C GLN A 46 -15.67 0.42 -4.29
N ARG A 47 -16.30 -0.23 -5.27
CA ARG A 47 -15.91 -1.58 -5.73
C ARG A 47 -14.47 -1.59 -6.26
N THR A 48 -14.12 -0.55 -7.03
CA THR A 48 -12.77 -0.36 -7.56
C THR A 48 -11.73 -0.20 -6.45
N VAL A 49 -12.04 0.61 -5.42
CA VAL A 49 -11.19 0.77 -4.21
C VAL A 49 -10.93 -0.57 -3.55
N VAL A 50 -11.98 -1.36 -3.30
CA VAL A 50 -11.85 -2.67 -2.64
C VAL A 50 -11.03 -3.63 -3.50
N ALA A 51 -11.26 -3.68 -4.82
CA ALA A 51 -10.50 -4.54 -5.73
C ALA A 51 -9.00 -4.19 -5.73
N PHE A 52 -8.65 -2.91 -5.87
CA PHE A 52 -7.25 -2.48 -5.84
C PHE A 52 -6.60 -2.64 -4.46
N ALA A 53 -7.35 -2.51 -3.37
CA ALA A 53 -6.85 -2.78 -2.03
C ALA A 53 -6.48 -4.27 -1.84
N ILE A 54 -7.30 -5.20 -2.34
CA ILE A 54 -7.01 -6.64 -2.31
C ILE A 54 -5.77 -6.96 -3.14
N ILE A 55 -5.69 -6.43 -4.37
CA ILE A 55 -4.54 -6.62 -5.26
C ILE A 55 -3.27 -6.06 -4.63
N SER A 56 -3.33 -4.83 -4.10
CA SER A 56 -2.20 -4.19 -3.40
C SER A 56 -1.71 -5.05 -2.25
N THR A 57 -2.63 -5.53 -1.40
CA THR A 57 -2.30 -6.40 -0.26
C THR A 57 -1.58 -7.68 -0.71
N ALA A 58 -2.08 -8.34 -1.76
CA ALA A 58 -1.43 -9.53 -2.31
C ALA A 58 -0.01 -9.21 -2.84
N MET A 59 0.16 -8.08 -3.52
CA MET A 59 1.47 -7.64 -4.04
C MET A 59 2.45 -7.30 -2.93
N ILE A 60 2.00 -6.69 -1.83
CA ILE A 60 2.83 -6.41 -0.65
C ILE A 60 3.31 -7.74 -0.04
N VAL A 61 2.41 -8.70 0.16
CA VAL A 61 2.77 -10.02 0.71
C VAL A 61 3.79 -10.73 -0.19
N LEU A 62 3.55 -10.78 -1.50
CA LEU A 62 4.51 -11.36 -2.46
C LEU A 62 5.85 -10.63 -2.45
N GLY A 63 5.83 -9.29 -2.43
CA GLY A 63 7.02 -8.45 -2.35
C GLY A 63 7.83 -8.72 -1.08
N LEU A 64 7.17 -8.90 0.06
CA LEU A 64 7.82 -9.27 1.33
C LEU A 64 8.43 -10.66 1.28
N VAL A 65 7.74 -11.65 0.72
CA VAL A 65 8.27 -13.01 0.53
C VAL A 65 9.54 -12.97 -0.33
N PHE A 66 9.53 -12.26 -1.46
CA PHE A 66 10.72 -12.12 -2.31
C PHE A 66 11.84 -11.31 -1.66
N SER A 67 11.50 -10.34 -0.82
CA SER A 67 12.47 -9.55 -0.04
C SER A 67 13.18 -10.42 0.98
N LEU A 68 12.44 -11.23 1.75
CA LEU A 68 13.01 -12.18 2.71
C LEU A 68 13.82 -13.28 2.01
N TYR A 69 13.32 -13.75 0.87
CA TYR A 69 13.99 -14.77 0.07
C TYR A 69 15.36 -14.29 -0.46
N THR A 70 15.50 -12.99 -0.73
CA THR A 70 16.77 -12.37 -1.15
C THR A 70 17.88 -12.54 -0.11
N PHE A 71 17.54 -12.65 1.18
CA PHE A 71 18.55 -12.88 2.23
C PHE A 71 19.07 -14.33 2.25
N LYS A 72 18.29 -15.30 1.75
CA LYS A 72 18.74 -16.71 1.65
C LYS A 72 19.51 -17.01 0.37
N PHE A 73 19.13 -16.41 -0.76
CA PHE A 73 19.79 -16.64 -2.05
C PHE A 73 20.09 -15.29 -2.70
N THR A 74 21.38 -14.99 -2.90
CA THR A 74 21.84 -13.62 -3.21
C THR A 74 21.74 -13.29 -4.69
N ARG A 75 20.96 -14.06 -5.45
CA ARG A 75 20.80 -13.91 -6.89
C ARG A 75 20.15 -12.57 -7.21
N TYR A 76 20.81 -11.77 -8.04
CA TYR A 76 20.38 -10.42 -8.43
C TYR A 76 18.97 -10.38 -9.06
N MET A 77 18.47 -11.50 -9.60
CA MET A 77 17.16 -11.60 -10.24
C MET A 77 16.00 -11.43 -9.23
N PHE A 78 16.14 -11.95 -8.00
CA PHE A 78 15.10 -11.84 -6.96
C PHE A 78 14.96 -10.41 -6.44
N LYS A 79 16.06 -9.66 -6.37
CA LYS A 79 16.06 -8.23 -6.00
C LYS A 79 15.24 -7.39 -6.98
N ARG A 80 15.32 -7.70 -8.28
CA ARG A 80 14.54 -7.02 -9.33
C ARG A 80 13.06 -7.37 -9.23
N LEU A 81 12.74 -8.64 -9.00
CA LEU A 81 11.37 -9.10 -8.83
C LEU A 81 10.72 -8.45 -7.60
N ALA A 82 11.42 -8.42 -6.47
CA ALA A 82 10.97 -7.74 -5.26
C ALA A 82 10.72 -6.23 -5.50
N ALA A 83 11.63 -5.55 -6.19
CA ALA A 83 11.44 -4.15 -6.57
C ALA A 83 10.19 -3.94 -7.43
N CYS A 84 9.93 -4.81 -8.41
CA CYS A 84 8.73 -4.75 -9.24
C CYS A 84 7.45 -4.98 -8.42
N CYS A 85 7.44 -5.95 -7.51
CA CYS A 85 6.28 -6.21 -6.64
C CYS A 85 5.96 -5.00 -5.76
N HIS A 86 6.97 -4.39 -5.13
CA HIS A 86 6.79 -3.18 -4.31
C HIS A 86 6.37 -1.96 -5.15
N LEU A 87 6.86 -1.84 -6.39
CA LEU A 87 6.46 -0.79 -7.31
C LEU A 87 4.98 -0.92 -7.69
N VAL A 88 4.54 -2.12 -8.07
CA VAL A 88 3.13 -2.38 -8.40
C VAL A 88 2.23 -2.14 -7.19
N ALA A 89 2.63 -2.61 -6.00
CA ALA A 89 1.92 -2.34 -4.76
C ALA A 89 1.81 -0.83 -4.47
N SER A 90 2.87 -0.06 -4.69
CA SER A 90 2.83 1.41 -4.51
C SER A 90 1.85 2.08 -5.47
N GLY A 91 1.81 1.64 -6.73
CA GLY A 91 0.87 2.13 -7.74
C GLY A 91 -0.58 1.83 -7.35
N CYS A 92 -0.88 0.58 -6.97
CA CYS A 92 -2.23 0.20 -6.52
C CYS A 92 -2.65 0.98 -5.26
N THR A 93 -1.74 1.20 -4.31
CA THR A 93 -2.01 1.98 -3.10
C THR A 93 -2.30 3.45 -3.43
N LEU A 94 -1.55 4.04 -4.36
CA LEU A 94 -1.80 5.41 -4.83
C LEU A 94 -3.16 5.53 -5.53
N THR A 95 -3.54 4.56 -6.36
CA THR A 95 -4.87 4.50 -6.98
C THR A 95 -5.97 4.44 -5.93
N VAL A 96 -5.82 3.65 -4.87
CA VAL A 96 -6.78 3.59 -3.77
C VAL A 96 -6.95 4.95 -3.09
N ILE A 97 -5.85 5.66 -2.82
CA ILE A 97 -5.88 7.00 -2.20
C ILE A 97 -6.64 8.00 -3.09
N GLU A 98 -6.35 8.00 -4.39
CA GLU A 98 -6.98 8.91 -5.35
C GLU A 98 -8.48 8.64 -5.50
N VAL A 99 -8.86 7.37 -5.70
CA VAL A 99 -10.27 7.01 -5.85
C VAL A 99 -11.05 7.27 -4.56
N THR A 100 -10.44 7.05 -3.39
CA THR A 100 -11.07 7.39 -2.09
C THR A 100 -11.32 8.89 -1.96
N SER A 101 -10.38 9.73 -2.41
CA SER A 101 -10.54 11.19 -2.40
C SER A 101 -11.66 11.64 -3.35
N SER A 102 -11.77 11.00 -4.51
CA SER A 102 -12.88 11.21 -5.45
C SER A 102 -14.23 10.84 -4.85
N VAL A 103 -14.32 9.69 -4.18
CA VAL A 103 -15.52 9.21 -3.48
C VAL A 103 -16.01 10.25 -2.47
N VAL A 104 -15.13 10.74 -1.59
CA VAL A 104 -15.48 11.77 -0.60
C VAL A 104 -15.98 13.05 -1.28
N SER A 105 -15.37 13.45 -2.41
CA SER A 105 -15.78 14.65 -3.15
C SER A 105 -17.18 14.51 -3.78
N ILE A 106 -17.55 13.30 -4.20
CA ILE A 106 -18.88 12.99 -4.76
C ILE A 106 -19.90 12.87 -3.65
N GLU A 107 -19.56 12.22 -2.54
CA GLU A 107 -20.42 12.11 -1.35
C GLU A 107 -20.77 13.49 -0.78
N ALA A 108 -19.79 14.39 -0.69
CA ALA A 108 -20.00 15.77 -0.21
C ALA A 108 -20.93 16.60 -1.11
N LYS A 109 -20.97 16.32 -2.42
CA LYS A 109 -21.79 17.08 -3.39
C LYS A 109 -23.23 16.56 -3.48
N HIS A 110 -23.39 15.23 -3.52
CA HIS A 110 -24.64 14.58 -3.91
C HIS A 110 -25.42 14.00 -2.71
N PHE A 111 -24.78 13.78 -1.56
CA PHE A 111 -25.39 13.12 -0.40
C PHE A 111 -25.36 14.01 0.86
N PRO A 112 -26.18 15.06 0.91
CA PRO A 112 -26.21 16.00 2.05
C PRO A 112 -26.70 15.35 3.37
N THR A 113 -27.37 14.19 3.29
CA THR A 113 -27.76 13.40 4.46
C THR A 113 -26.56 12.77 5.17
N ARG A 114 -25.51 12.40 4.43
CA ARG A 114 -24.24 11.91 5.00
C ARG A 114 -23.26 13.04 5.26
N HIS A 115 -23.26 14.07 4.40
CA HIS A 115 -22.43 15.27 4.53
C HIS A 115 -23.28 16.54 4.64
N PRO A 116 -23.80 16.90 5.82
CA PRO A 116 -24.47 18.17 6.05
C PRO A 116 -23.65 19.37 5.57
N ARG A 117 -24.32 20.30 4.87
CA ARG A 117 -23.73 21.53 4.36
C ARG A 117 -23.31 22.43 5.53
N GLY A 118 -22.05 22.86 5.53
CA GLY A 118 -21.48 23.74 6.57
C GLY A 118 -20.71 23.03 7.68
N THR A 119 -20.51 21.70 7.58
CA THR A 119 -19.65 20.95 8.52
C THR A 119 -18.26 20.72 7.91
N GLU A 120 -17.21 20.94 8.69
CA GLU A 120 -15.85 20.59 8.30
C GLU A 120 -15.62 19.08 8.49
N TRP A 121 -15.14 18.41 7.43
CA TRP A 121 -14.86 16.98 7.44
C TRP A 121 -13.37 16.75 7.47
N HIS A 122 -12.94 15.83 8.33
CA HIS A 122 -11.54 15.42 8.42
C HIS A 122 -11.40 13.96 7.99
N TYR A 123 -10.34 13.67 7.24
CA TYR A 123 -9.98 12.30 6.90
C TYR A 123 -9.60 11.52 8.16
N GLY A 124 -10.03 10.26 8.24
CA GLY A 124 -9.68 9.37 9.33
C GLY A 124 -8.21 8.93 9.30
N PHE A 125 -7.76 8.28 10.36
CA PHE A 125 -6.37 7.79 10.50
C PHE A 125 -5.91 6.87 9.39
N SER A 126 -6.83 6.03 8.88
CA SER A 126 -6.56 5.08 7.79
C SER A 126 -6.01 5.78 6.54
N TYR A 127 -6.44 7.02 6.29
CA TYR A 127 -5.94 7.82 5.17
C TYR A 127 -4.48 8.25 5.38
N ILE A 128 -4.10 8.61 6.61
CA ILE A 128 -2.71 8.94 6.95
C ILE A 128 -1.82 7.70 6.84
N ILE A 129 -2.28 6.55 7.36
CA ILE A 129 -1.57 5.27 7.24
C ILE A 129 -1.37 4.89 5.77
N ALA A 130 -2.36 5.14 4.90
CA ALA A 130 -2.24 4.85 3.47
C ALA A 130 -1.10 5.63 2.81
N TRP A 131 -0.98 6.92 3.09
CA TRP A 131 0.13 7.75 2.62
C TRP A 131 1.48 7.28 3.14
N PHE A 132 1.56 6.91 4.42
CA PHE A 132 2.78 6.36 5.01
C PHE A 132 3.18 5.04 4.34
N SER A 133 2.22 4.14 4.13
CA SER A 133 2.42 2.87 3.41
C SER A 133 2.94 3.10 1.99
N PHE A 134 2.35 4.05 1.26
CA PHE A 134 2.82 4.43 -0.08
C PHE A 134 4.29 4.88 -0.06
N ILE A 135 4.67 5.76 0.86
CA ILE A 135 6.05 6.26 0.98
C ILE A 135 7.02 5.10 1.28
N LEU A 136 6.67 4.19 2.19
CA LEU A 136 7.49 3.02 2.50
C LEU A 136 7.67 2.10 1.30
N LEU A 137 6.61 1.87 0.52
CA LEU A 137 6.68 1.04 -0.70
C LEU A 137 7.58 1.67 -1.77
N VAL A 138 7.55 3.00 -1.92
CA VAL A 138 8.44 3.73 -2.83
C VAL A 138 9.89 3.63 -2.36
N ILE A 139 10.16 3.83 -1.07
CA ILE A 139 11.51 3.69 -0.50
C ILE A 139 12.03 2.25 -0.70
N ALA A 140 11.20 1.24 -0.44
CA ALA A 140 11.54 -0.16 -0.67
C ALA A 140 11.87 -0.41 -2.15
N THR A 141 11.03 0.09 -3.06
CA THR A 141 11.25 -0.02 -4.51
C THR A 141 12.59 0.58 -4.92
N ILE A 142 12.90 1.81 -4.49
CA ILE A 142 14.17 2.48 -4.82
C ILE A 142 15.35 1.70 -4.21
N THR A 143 15.22 1.26 -2.97
CA THR A 143 16.28 0.50 -2.27
C THR A 143 16.59 -0.79 -3.02
N PHE A 144 15.58 -1.61 -3.33
CA PHE A 144 15.79 -2.84 -4.08
C PHE A 144 16.26 -2.59 -5.52
N ALA A 145 15.77 -1.54 -6.19
CA ALA A 145 16.22 -1.16 -7.52
C ALA A 145 17.71 -0.79 -7.54
N VAL A 146 18.16 0.06 -6.61
CA VAL A 146 19.57 0.45 -6.47
C VAL A 146 20.45 -0.74 -6.08
N CYS A 147 19.98 -1.56 -5.13
CA CYS A 147 20.69 -2.78 -4.70
C CYS A 147 20.70 -3.90 -5.74
N SER A 148 19.85 -3.84 -6.78
CA SER A 148 19.79 -4.82 -7.87
C SER A 148 20.77 -4.57 -9.03
N ARG A 149 21.54 -3.47 -8.98
CA ARG A 149 22.57 -3.19 -9.99
C ARG A 149 23.60 -4.31 -10.00
N LYS A 150 23.78 -4.92 -11.17
CA LYS A 150 24.77 -5.97 -11.42
C LYS A 150 26.16 -5.41 -11.06
N ARG A 151 26.82 -5.97 -10.06
CA ARG A 151 28.22 -5.64 -9.75
C ARG A 151 29.12 -6.50 -10.64
N LYS A 152 30.17 -5.92 -11.20
CA LYS A 152 31.19 -6.70 -11.93
C LYS A 152 31.97 -7.54 -10.91
N LYS A 153 32.38 -8.76 -11.30
CA LYS A 153 33.07 -9.79 -10.48
C LYS A 153 34.15 -9.22 -9.53
N ASN A 154 34.94 -8.24 -10.00
CA ASN A 154 36.00 -7.58 -9.20
C ASN A 154 35.51 -6.66 -8.06
N LYS A 155 34.20 -6.51 -7.85
CA LYS A 155 33.58 -5.72 -6.78
C LYS A 155 32.57 -6.52 -5.93
N ALA A 156 32.54 -7.85 -6.10
CA ALA A 156 31.76 -8.71 -5.22
C ALA A 156 32.43 -8.80 -3.84
N PRO A 157 31.68 -8.69 -2.73
CA PRO A 157 32.25 -8.73 -1.39
C PRO A 157 32.76 -10.13 -0.98
N ASP A 158 32.36 -11.20 -1.67
CA ASP A 158 32.81 -12.57 -1.39
C ASP A 158 32.84 -13.43 -2.67
N GLU A 159 33.68 -14.46 -2.72
CA GLU A 159 33.82 -15.36 -3.88
C GLU A 159 32.57 -16.22 -4.10
N GLU A 160 31.87 -16.61 -3.03
CA GLU A 160 30.60 -17.36 -3.10
C GLU A 160 29.49 -16.53 -3.77
N PHE A 161 29.44 -15.23 -3.49
CA PHE A 161 28.48 -14.31 -4.13
C PHE A 161 28.78 -14.15 -5.62
N ALA A 162 30.07 -14.13 -6.00
CA ALA A 162 30.47 -14.06 -7.40
C ALA A 162 30.10 -15.35 -8.17
N LEU A 163 30.21 -16.51 -7.52
CA LEU A 163 29.80 -17.82 -8.06
C LEU A 163 28.28 -17.92 -8.26
N GLN A 164 27.46 -17.41 -7.33
CA GLN A 164 26.00 -17.40 -7.46
C GLN A 164 25.48 -16.46 -8.56
N GLU A 165 26.29 -15.47 -8.99
CA GLU A 165 25.98 -14.57 -10.11
C GLU A 165 26.47 -15.09 -11.47
N GLU A 166 27.25 -16.17 -11.51
CA GLU A 166 27.67 -16.75 -12.78
C GLU A 166 26.47 -17.30 -13.56
N PRO A 167 26.44 -17.09 -14.89
CA PRO A 167 25.43 -17.72 -15.73
C PRO A 167 25.60 -19.23 -15.59
N VAL A 168 24.53 -19.92 -15.15
CA VAL A 168 24.50 -21.39 -15.20
C VAL A 168 24.61 -21.77 -16.67
N ILE A 169 25.75 -22.33 -17.05
CA ILE A 169 26.00 -22.82 -18.39
C ILE A 169 25.19 -24.11 -18.53
N ILE A 170 23.94 -23.98 -18.97
CA ILE A 170 23.14 -25.10 -19.47
C ILE A 170 23.72 -25.40 -20.84
N GLY A 171 24.52 -26.47 -20.91
CA GLY A 171 25.52 -26.70 -21.95
C GLY A 171 25.12 -26.41 -23.39
N ARG A 172 26.03 -25.74 -24.11
CA ARG A 172 26.88 -26.37 -25.13
C ARG A 172 28.23 -25.66 -25.16
#